data_AF-G9XFX9-F1
#
_entry.id   AF-G9XFX9-F1
#
_cell.length_a   1.000
_cell.length_b   1.000
_cell.length_c   1.000
_cell.angle_alpha   90.00
_cell.angle_beta   90.00
_cell.angle_gamma   90.00
#
_symmetry.space_group_name_H-M   'P 1'
#
loop_
_entity.id
_entity.type
_entity.pdbx_description
1 polymer ?
#
loop_
_entity_poly.entity_id
_entity_poly.type
_entity_poly.pdbx_seq_one_letter_code
_entity_poly.pdbx_strand_id
1 'polypeptide(L)'
;MKMIKLCDLASYINGYAFKPEDRGDVGLPIIRIQDLTGNAHDLGFYNGEYPPKIEINNGDVLISWSASLGVYVWNRGKALLNQHIFKVVFDKEHIDKNYFVYALMCKLSEMKTKNSWCNYETYYKKRL
;
A
#
# COMPACT_ATOMS: atom_id res chain seq x y z
N MET A 1 12.83 -23.47 -14.59
CA MET A 1 11.93 -22.49 -13.95
C MET A 1 12.78 -21.34 -13.43
N LYS A 2 12.52 -20.09 -13.83
CA LYS A 2 13.32 -18.92 -13.41
C LYS A 2 12.67 -18.31 -12.16
N MET A 3 13.44 -18.12 -11.09
CA MET A 3 12.98 -17.36 -9.92
C MET A 3 13.27 -15.87 -10.16
N ILE A 4 12.28 -15.02 -9.90
CA ILE A 4 12.39 -13.56 -10.01
C ILE A 4 11.97 -12.96 -8.67
N LYS A 5 12.67 -11.92 -8.21
CA LYS A 5 12.27 -11.20 -7.00
C LYS A 5 11.06 -10.35 -7.31
N LEU A 6 10.13 -10.26 -6.36
CA LEU A 6 8.92 -9.45 -6.54
C LEU A 6 9.24 -7.99 -6.88
N CYS A 7 10.28 -7.42 -6.24
CA CYS A 7 10.75 -6.06 -6.48
C CYS A 7 11.22 -5.80 -7.94
N ASP A 8 11.58 -6.86 -8.66
CA ASP A 8 12.06 -6.78 -10.03
C ASP A 8 10.91 -6.87 -11.05
N LEU A 9 9.69 -7.25 -10.62
CA LEU A 9 8.52 -7.43 -11.50
C LEU A 9 7.75 -6.13 -11.78
N ALA A 10 7.91 -5.12 -10.93
CA ALA A 10 7.15 -3.89 -11.01
C ALA A 10 7.95 -2.69 -10.50
N SER A 11 7.52 -1.49 -10.87
CA SER A 11 7.93 -0.24 -10.25
C SER A 11 7.01 0.09 -9.07
N TYR A 12 7.58 0.72 -8.03
CA TYR A 12 6.85 1.07 -6.80
C TYR A 12 6.97 2.57 -6.58
N ILE A 13 5.85 3.26 -6.72
CA ILE A 13 5.79 4.72 -6.61
C ILE A 13 5.29 5.05 -5.21
N ASN A 14 6.16 5.64 -4.39
CA ASN A 14 5.74 6.17 -3.09
C ASN A 14 4.79 7.36 -3.32
N GLY A 15 3.78 7.47 -2.47
CA GLY A 15 2.90 8.63 -2.45
C GLY A 15 3.61 9.92 -2.07
N TYR A 16 2.85 11.01 -2.12
CA TYR A 16 3.31 12.35 -1.84
C TYR A 16 3.12 12.71 -0.37
N ALA A 17 4.04 13.50 0.19
CA ALA A 17 3.96 13.96 1.58
C ALA A 17 3.07 15.20 1.67
N PHE A 18 1.75 14.99 1.77
CA PHE A 18 0.79 16.08 2.02
C PHE A 18 0.95 16.61 3.45
N LYS A 19 1.04 17.93 3.59
CA LYS A 19 1.01 18.60 4.89
C LYS A 19 -0.44 18.72 5.39
N PRO A 20 -0.67 18.87 6.70
CA PRO A 20 -2.01 19.13 7.23
C PRO A 20 -2.69 20.33 6.55
N GLU A 21 -1.92 21.39 6.26
CA GLU A 21 -2.42 22.62 5.64
C GLU A 21 -2.78 22.46 4.16
N ASP A 22 -2.28 21.42 3.50
CA ASP A 22 -2.62 21.12 2.10
C ASP A 22 -4.04 20.53 2.00
N ARG A 23 -4.58 19.97 3.10
CA ARG A 23 -5.89 19.31 3.09
C ARG A 23 -7.00 20.35 3.16
N GLY A 24 -7.91 20.29 2.20
CA GLY A 24 -9.16 21.03 2.22
C GLY A 24 -10.36 20.16 1.85
N ASP A 25 -11.44 20.81 1.43
CA ASP A 25 -12.73 20.18 1.12
C ASP A 25 -13.01 20.07 -0.39
N VAL A 26 -12.07 20.52 -1.23
CA VAL A 26 -12.21 20.60 -2.69
C VAL A 26 -11.05 19.92 -3.40
N GLY A 27 -11.33 19.25 -4.51
CA GLY A 27 -10.34 18.64 -5.38
C GLY A 27 -10.40 17.11 -5.36
N LEU A 28 -9.24 16.48 -5.48
CA LEU A 28 -9.14 15.02 -5.46
C LEU A 28 -8.92 14.50 -4.03
N PRO A 29 -9.55 13.37 -3.65
CA PRO A 29 -9.36 12.80 -2.33
C PRO A 29 -7.93 12.31 -2.14
N ILE A 30 -7.34 12.58 -0.98
CA ILE A 30 -6.04 12.07 -0.54
C ILE A 30 -6.26 10.76 0.22
N ILE A 31 -5.68 9.67 -0.27
CA ILE A 31 -5.78 8.35 0.35
C ILE A 31 -4.63 8.11 1.32
N ARG A 32 -4.96 7.77 2.56
CA ARG A 32 -4.04 7.37 3.62
C ARG A 32 -4.23 5.90 3.98
N ILE A 33 -3.33 5.37 4.80
CA ILE A 33 -3.36 3.96 5.24
C ILE A 33 -4.68 3.63 5.98
N GLN A 34 -5.18 4.57 6.78
CA GLN A 34 -6.44 4.43 7.52
C GLN A 34 -7.65 4.26 6.59
N ASP A 35 -7.60 4.92 5.43
CA ASP A 35 -8.66 4.88 4.42
C ASP A 35 -8.67 3.53 3.67
N LEU A 36 -7.52 2.86 3.61
CA LEU A 36 -7.39 1.49 3.08
C LEU A 36 -7.89 0.44 4.07
N THR A 37 -7.76 0.66 5.38
CA THR A 37 -8.19 -0.29 6.42
C THR A 37 -9.67 -0.16 6.81
N GLY A 38 -10.41 0.77 6.20
CA GLY A 38 -11.84 0.97 6.47
C GLY A 38 -12.16 1.83 7.71
N ASN A 39 -11.16 2.45 8.33
CA ASN A 39 -11.32 3.35 9.49
C ASN A 39 -11.29 4.83 9.04
N ALA A 40 -11.87 5.12 7.87
CA ALA A 40 -11.93 6.49 7.34
C ALA A 40 -13.05 7.26 8.03
N HIS A 41 -12.70 8.26 8.84
CA HIS A 41 -13.67 9.18 9.45
C HIS A 41 -13.63 10.58 8.82
N ASP A 42 -12.56 10.92 8.10
CA ASP A 42 -12.33 12.22 7.48
C ASP A 42 -11.50 12.08 6.20
N LEU A 43 -12.12 12.30 5.03
CA LEU A 43 -11.45 12.32 3.74
C LEU A 43 -10.95 13.75 3.47
N GLY A 44 -9.63 13.93 3.42
CA GLY A 44 -9.05 15.21 3.01
C GLY A 44 -8.91 15.28 1.50
N PHE A 45 -9.13 16.47 0.92
CA PHE A 45 -9.02 16.72 -0.51
C PHE A 45 -7.84 17.66 -0.82
N TYR A 46 -7.36 17.61 -2.07
CA TYR A 46 -6.31 18.48 -2.58
C TYR A 46 -6.63 18.95 -4.00
N ASN A 47 -6.47 20.25 -4.23
CA ASN A 47 -6.70 20.91 -5.52
C ASN A 47 -5.48 21.68 -6.05
N GLY A 48 -4.32 21.57 -5.38
CA GLY A 48 -3.07 22.19 -5.82
C GLY A 48 -2.32 21.38 -6.88
N GLU A 49 -1.09 21.79 -7.16
CA GLU A 49 -0.21 21.07 -8.07
C GLU A 49 0.42 19.84 -7.41
N TYR A 50 0.43 18.72 -8.11
CA TYR A 50 1.01 17.47 -7.62
C TYR A 50 1.71 16.70 -8.75
N PRO A 51 2.68 15.83 -8.41
CA PRO A 51 3.30 14.96 -9.42
C PRO A 51 2.28 13.99 -10.02
N PRO A 52 2.10 13.90 -11.36
CA PRO A 52 1.09 13.02 -11.96
C PRO A 52 1.19 11.55 -11.55
N LYS A 53 2.41 11.09 -11.23
CA LYS A 53 2.71 9.71 -10.81
C LYS A 53 2.01 9.26 -9.51
N ILE A 54 1.57 10.19 -8.67
CA ILE A 54 0.89 9.87 -7.40
C ILE A 54 -0.63 9.73 -7.56
N GLU A 55 -1.15 10.00 -8.77
CA GLU A 55 -2.54 9.76 -9.10
C GLU A 55 -2.81 8.25 -9.18
N ILE A 56 -3.89 7.84 -8.53
CA ILE A 56 -4.40 6.48 -8.57
C ILE A 56 -5.81 6.44 -9.18
N ASN A 57 -6.10 5.36 -9.88
CA ASN A 57 -7.36 5.10 -10.56
C ASN A 57 -7.82 3.65 -10.30
N ASN A 58 -9.08 3.35 -10.65
CA ASN A 58 -9.64 2.01 -10.47
C ASN A 58 -8.75 0.93 -11.09
N GLY A 59 -8.51 -0.13 -10.31
CA GLY A 59 -7.64 -1.25 -10.67
C GLY A 59 -6.17 -1.07 -10.28
N ASP A 60 -5.74 0.09 -9.79
CA ASP A 60 -4.38 0.26 -9.26
C ASP A 60 -4.14 -0.63 -8.03
N VAL A 61 -2.96 -1.23 -7.95
CA VAL A 61 -2.55 -2.04 -6.80
C VAL A 61 -1.75 -1.19 -5.85
N LEU A 62 -2.15 -1.18 -4.58
CA LEU A 62 -1.55 -0.38 -3.52
C LEU A 62 -0.96 -1.30 -2.44
N ILE A 63 0.21 -0.94 -1.92
CA ILE A 63 0.87 -1.61 -0.80
C ILE A 63 1.10 -0.61 0.31
N SER A 64 0.54 -0.85 1.50
CA SER A 64 0.88 -0.08 2.70
C SER A 64 2.02 -0.77 3.44
N TRP A 65 3.02 -0.02 3.90
CA TRP A 65 4.18 -0.58 4.61
C TRP A 65 4.39 -0.01 6.01
N SER A 66 3.64 1.04 6.38
CA SER A 66 3.67 1.66 7.71
C SER A 66 2.39 1.34 8.49
N ALA A 67 2.48 1.15 9.81
CA ALA A 67 1.41 0.79 10.75
C ALA A 67 0.68 -0.55 10.49
N SER A 68 0.20 -0.79 9.26
CA SER A 68 -0.43 -2.04 8.83
C SER A 68 0.08 -2.43 7.45
N LEU A 69 0.76 -3.58 7.37
CA LEU A 69 1.23 -4.16 6.11
C LEU A 69 0.08 -4.86 5.38
N GLY A 70 -0.24 -4.38 4.17
CA GLY A 70 -1.39 -4.85 3.38
C GLY A 70 -1.28 -4.56 1.89
N VAL A 71 -2.09 -5.27 1.11
CA VAL A 71 -2.21 -5.14 -0.36
C VAL A 71 -3.67 -4.86 -0.69
N TYR A 72 -3.91 -3.87 -1.54
CA TYR A 72 -5.25 -3.40 -1.86
C TYR A 72 -5.38 -3.19 -3.37
N VAL A 73 -6.52 -3.56 -3.94
CA VAL A 73 -6.90 -3.16 -5.28
C VAL A 73 -7.83 -1.96 -5.16
N TRP A 74 -7.41 -0.81 -5.67
CA TRP A 74 -8.17 0.42 -5.58
C TRP A 74 -9.38 0.40 -6.52
N ASN A 75 -10.53 0.85 -6.02
CA ASN A 75 -11.80 0.76 -6.76
C ASN A 75 -12.76 1.94 -6.49
N ARG A 76 -12.26 3.08 -5.98
CA ARG A 76 -13.08 4.23 -5.57
C ARG A 76 -12.82 5.50 -6.40
N GLY A 77 -12.47 5.33 -7.67
CA GLY A 77 -12.28 6.42 -8.63
C GLY A 77 -10.90 7.04 -8.61
N LYS A 78 -10.78 8.25 -9.15
CA LYS A 78 -9.51 8.99 -9.20
C LYS A 78 -9.18 9.58 -7.83
N ALA A 79 -7.96 9.40 -7.35
CA ALA A 79 -7.52 9.89 -6.05
C ALA A 79 -6.00 10.14 -6.03
N LEU A 80 -5.50 10.73 -4.94
CA LEU A 80 -4.08 11.02 -4.73
C LEU A 80 -3.49 10.16 -3.62
N LEU A 81 -2.32 9.60 -3.86
CA LEU A 81 -1.65 8.72 -2.91
C LEU A 81 -0.83 9.52 -1.90
N ASN A 82 -1.13 9.39 -0.59
CA ASN A 82 -0.28 9.94 0.46
C ASN A 82 0.97 9.06 0.68
N GLN A 83 2.00 9.64 1.29
CA GLN A 83 3.21 8.93 1.68
C GLN A 83 2.91 7.69 2.55
N HIS A 84 3.84 6.73 2.51
CA HIS A 84 3.76 5.41 3.18
C HIS A 84 2.81 4.38 2.53
N ILE A 85 2.32 4.71 1.34
CA ILE A 85 1.62 3.79 0.46
C ILE A 85 2.35 3.79 -0.88
N PHE A 86 2.59 2.61 -1.43
CA PHE A 86 3.19 2.44 -2.73
C PHE A 86 2.12 2.06 -3.76
N LYS A 87 2.08 2.77 -4.89
CA LYS A 87 1.40 2.32 -6.11
C LYS A 87 2.33 1.36 -6.86
N VAL A 88 1.83 0.18 -7.20
CA VAL A 88 2.52 -0.79 -8.03
C VAL A 88 2.22 -0.51 -9.50
N VAL A 89 3.27 -0.34 -10.29
CA VAL A 89 3.19 -0.15 -11.75
C VAL A 89 3.82 -1.36 -12.43
N PHE A 90 3.02 -2.07 -13.21
CA PHE A 90 3.42 -3.30 -13.92
C PHE A 90 4.06 -2.96 -15.27
N ASP A 91 5.24 -2.35 -15.23
CA ASP A 91 5.99 -1.82 -16.38
C ASP A 91 7.23 -2.62 -16.78
N LYS A 92 7.68 -3.57 -15.94
CA LYS A 92 8.93 -4.33 -16.16
C LYS A 92 8.72 -5.65 -16.90
N GLU A 93 7.67 -6.38 -16.56
CA GLU A 93 7.38 -7.71 -17.10
C GLU A 93 5.87 -7.91 -17.24
N HIS A 94 5.45 -8.77 -18.18
CA HIS A 94 4.05 -9.13 -18.31
C HIS A 94 3.67 -10.15 -17.22
N ILE A 95 2.94 -9.68 -16.21
CA ILE A 95 2.44 -10.51 -15.10
C ILE A 95 0.95 -10.29 -14.91
N ASP A 96 0.24 -11.37 -14.64
CA ASP A 96 -1.16 -11.28 -14.24
C ASP A 96 -1.26 -10.58 -12.87
N LYS A 97 -2.04 -9.49 -12.84
CA LYS A 97 -2.20 -8.65 -11.65
C LYS A 97 -2.80 -9.42 -10.47
N ASN A 98 -3.75 -10.32 -10.73
CA ASN A 98 -4.38 -11.11 -9.68
C ASN A 98 -3.39 -12.12 -9.09
N TYR A 99 -2.57 -12.74 -9.93
CA TYR A 99 -1.48 -13.62 -9.49
C TYR A 99 -0.47 -12.85 -8.64
N PHE A 100 -0.05 -11.65 -9.05
CA PHE A 100 0.84 -10.81 -8.25
C PHE A 100 0.24 -10.47 -6.88
N VAL A 101 -1.03 -10.04 -6.85
CA VAL A 101 -1.74 -9.72 -5.59
C VAL A 101 -1.83 -10.96 -4.70
N TYR A 102 -2.20 -12.11 -5.25
CA TYR A 102 -2.28 -13.38 -4.53
C TYR A 102 -0.92 -13.77 -3.93
N ALA A 103 0.15 -13.78 -4.75
CA ALA A 103 1.49 -14.13 -4.31
C ALA A 103 1.99 -13.20 -3.19
N LEU A 104 1.71 -11.90 -3.30
CA LEU A 104 2.06 -10.93 -2.28
C LEU A 104 1.27 -11.15 -0.98
N MET A 105 -0.05 -11.39 -1.07
CA MET A 105 -0.88 -11.71 0.09
C MET A 105 -0.40 -12.97 0.82
N CYS A 106 -0.06 -14.04 0.09
CA CYS A 106 0.55 -15.23 0.67
C CYS A 106 1.87 -14.90 1.38
N LYS A 107 2.71 -14.06 0.75
CA LYS A 107 4.00 -13.71 1.36
C LYS A 107 3.83 -12.89 2.64
N LEU A 108 2.87 -11.97 2.65
CA LEU A 108 2.56 -11.17 3.82
C LEU A 108 1.97 -12.01 4.96
N SER A 109 1.14 -13.01 4.66
CA SER A 109 0.60 -13.91 5.69
C SER A 109 1.69 -14.77 6.32
N GLU A 110 2.64 -15.29 5.52
CA GLU A 110 3.83 -15.99 6.02
C GLU A 110 4.69 -15.12 6.96
N MET A 111 4.87 -13.85 6.62
CA MET A 111 5.64 -12.91 7.47
C MET A 111 4.91 -12.64 8.79
N LYS A 112 3.58 -12.47 8.75
CA LYS A 112 2.76 -12.29 9.96
C LYS A 112 2.80 -13.51 10.87
N THR A 113 2.71 -14.73 10.32
CA THR A 113 2.79 -15.95 11.12
C THR A 113 4.17 -16.10 11.76
N LYS A 114 5.27 -15.96 11.00
CA LYS A 114 6.64 -16.04 11.55
C LYS A 114 6.90 -15.04 12.68
N ASN A 115 6.41 -13.80 12.52
CA ASN A 115 6.54 -12.78 13.56
C ASN A 115 5.70 -13.14 14.81
N SER A 116 4.51 -13.72 14.63
CA SER A 116 3.71 -14.24 15.73
C SER A 116 4.44 -15.35 16.49
N TRP A 117 5.00 -16.35 15.80
CA TRP A 117 5.75 -17.45 16.42
C TRP A 117 7.00 -16.96 17.17
N CYS A 118 7.74 -16.00 16.61
CA CYS A 118 8.92 -15.40 17.27
C CYS A 118 8.55 -14.60 18.54
N ASN A 119 7.38 -13.94 18.54
CA ASN A 119 6.86 -13.25 19.72
C ASN A 119 6.47 -14.25 20.82
N TYR A 120 5.83 -15.37 20.49
CA TYR A 120 5.52 -16.42 21.47
C TYR A 120 6.80 -16.99 22.11
N GLU A 121 7.83 -17.31 21.33
CA GLU A 121 9.09 -17.86 21.87
C GLU A 121 9.82 -16.87 22.79
N THR A 122 9.75 -15.57 22.48
CA THR A 122 10.30 -14.49 23.33
C THR A 122 9.52 -14.34 24.63
N TYR A 123 8.19 -14.51 24.60
CA TYR A 123 7.34 -14.50 25.79
C TYR A 123 7.62 -15.69 26.73
N TYR A 124 7.86 -16.89 26.19
CA TYR A 124 8.18 -18.07 27.00
C TYR A 124 9.62 -18.05 27.55
N LYS A 125 10.60 -17.49 26.83
CA LYS A 125 12.00 -17.37 27.31
C LYS A 125 12.22 -16.27 28.35
N LYS A 126 11.30 -15.30 28.49
CA LYS A 126 11.36 -14.27 29.56
C LYS A 126 10.70 -14.69 30.88
N ARG A 127 10.09 -15.88 30.93
CA ARG A 127 9.29 -16.36 32.08
C ARG A 127 9.87 -17.62 32.73
N LEU A 128 11.11 -17.96 32.40
CA LEU A 128 11.96 -18.95 33.05
C LEU A 128 13.22 -18.24 33.55
#